data_AF-A0A3B4F356-F1
#
_entry.id   AF-A0A3B4F356-F1
#
_cell.length_a   1.000
_cell.length_b   1.000
_cell.length_c   1.000
_cell.angle_alpha   90.00
_cell.angle_beta   90.00
_cell.angle_gamma   90.00
#
_symmetry.space_group_name_H-M   'P 1'
#
loop_
_entity.id
_entity.type
_entity.pdbx_description
1 polymer ?
#
loop_
_entity_poly.entity_id
_entity_poly.type
_entity_poly.pdbx_seq_one_letter_code
_entity_poly.pdbx_strand_id
1 'polypeptide(L)'
;MTSFISAWIWSERFWLPENVTWADLEHPPPGVEYPILWNMLYAFPLAAVVYFLRLLFERLVAKPCAHILQIQAGVPRQAQPNAILERLYQSKASPDERQLEGLSKQLDWDVRKIQRWFRVRRNQDRPSTQKKFCESMWRFTFYLAIFIYGINHLWSTSWMWDTRECWQNYPFQPLSPEQHSYYLVELAFYWSLMFSQFIDIKRKDFVIMLVHHLATILLITFSYGNNMIRAGSMVMCVHDASDIFLEAAKMANYAKYQRLCDGLFVFFSISFFICRLVIFPFWIIHSVLVESWEIAGPYRAWWLLNGLLLVLQCLHIIWFYLIMGIAIKAIFRGKVAKDDRSDVESSSEEEICSSTDPSRNQTLKGNSRTSNLNGEAHDH
;
A
#
# COMPACT_ATOMS: atom_id res chain seq x y z
N MET A 1 13.61 -26.59 -29.23
CA MET A 1 13.64 -25.27 -28.57
C MET A 1 13.15 -25.32 -27.12
N THR A 2 12.11 -26.10 -26.80
CA THR A 2 11.56 -26.21 -25.42
C THR A 2 12.55 -26.80 -24.42
N SER A 3 13.37 -27.80 -24.80
CA SER A 3 14.36 -28.41 -23.89
C SER A 3 15.51 -27.47 -23.52
N PHE A 4 16.00 -26.67 -24.47
CA PHE A 4 17.10 -25.74 -24.23
C PHE A 4 16.68 -24.57 -23.34
N ILE A 5 15.47 -24.03 -23.57
CA ILE A 5 14.91 -22.95 -22.73
C ILE A 5 14.64 -23.48 -21.32
N SER A 6 14.08 -24.69 -21.20
CA SER A 6 13.86 -25.34 -19.90
C SER A 6 15.17 -25.56 -19.14
N ALA A 7 16.19 -26.14 -19.79
CA ALA A 7 17.50 -26.36 -19.17
C ALA A 7 18.20 -25.05 -18.75
N TRP A 8 18.00 -23.97 -19.51
CA TRP A 8 18.52 -22.66 -19.16
C TRP A 8 17.79 -22.04 -17.96
N ILE A 9 16.45 -22.11 -17.94
CA ILE A 9 15.63 -21.63 -16.81
C ILE A 9 15.96 -22.40 -15.53
N TRP A 10 16.09 -23.72 -15.62
CA TRP A 10 16.35 -24.61 -14.49
C TRP A 10 17.85 -24.89 -14.28
N SER A 11 18.71 -23.95 -14.64
CA SER A 11 20.14 -24.09 -14.40
C SER A 11 20.43 -24.21 -12.90
N GLU A 12 21.10 -25.28 -12.48
CA GLU A 12 21.50 -25.51 -11.08
C GLU A 12 22.32 -24.35 -10.52
N ARG A 13 23.25 -23.80 -11.32
CA ARG A 13 24.05 -22.62 -10.94
C ARG A 13 23.21 -21.38 -10.61
N PHE A 14 21.99 -21.31 -11.13
CA PHE A 14 21.10 -20.22 -10.83
C PHE A 14 20.36 -20.45 -9.50
N TRP A 15 19.77 -21.63 -9.31
CA TRP A 15 18.84 -21.92 -8.22
C TRP A 15 19.47 -22.54 -6.98
N LEU A 16 20.60 -23.24 -7.11
CA LEU A 16 21.09 -24.12 -6.06
C LEU A 16 22.45 -23.65 -5.52
N PRO A 17 22.73 -23.90 -4.21
CA PRO A 17 24.06 -23.78 -3.63
C PRO A 17 25.09 -24.68 -4.32
N GLU A 18 26.36 -24.43 -4.05
CA GLU A 18 27.43 -25.31 -4.52
C GLU A 18 27.24 -26.74 -3.98
N ASN A 19 27.49 -27.73 -4.85
CA ASN A 19 27.37 -29.16 -4.55
C ASN A 19 25.93 -29.68 -4.32
N VAL A 20 24.91 -28.94 -4.73
CA VAL A 20 23.52 -29.42 -4.74
C VAL A 20 23.00 -29.47 -6.19
N THR A 21 22.33 -30.56 -6.53
CA THR A 21 21.71 -30.79 -7.84
C THR A 21 20.19 -30.96 -7.70
N TRP A 22 19.46 -30.84 -8.81
CA TRP A 22 18.01 -31.09 -8.77
C TRP A 22 17.67 -32.54 -8.41
N ALA A 23 18.55 -33.49 -8.75
CA ALA A 23 18.37 -34.90 -8.42
C ALA A 23 18.32 -35.14 -6.90
N ASP A 24 19.05 -34.34 -6.12
CA ASP A 24 19.07 -34.42 -4.65
C ASP A 24 17.72 -33.95 -4.04
N LEU A 25 16.97 -33.10 -4.76
CA LEU A 25 15.67 -32.58 -4.34
C LEU A 25 14.48 -33.37 -4.92
N GLU A 26 14.68 -34.09 -6.03
CA GLU A 26 13.64 -34.89 -6.69
C GLU A 26 13.34 -36.22 -5.96
N HIS A 27 14.31 -36.71 -5.18
CA HIS A 27 14.21 -37.97 -4.44
C HIS A 27 14.34 -37.78 -2.93
N PRO A 28 13.35 -37.15 -2.26
CA PRO A 28 13.39 -36.94 -0.83
C PRO A 28 13.32 -38.27 -0.07
N PRO A 29 13.82 -38.31 1.18
CA PRO A 29 13.66 -39.47 2.07
C PRO A 29 12.18 -39.86 2.27
N PRO A 30 11.87 -41.14 2.56
CA PRO A 30 10.49 -41.58 2.79
C PRO A 30 9.78 -40.73 3.87
N GLY A 31 8.63 -40.16 3.51
CA GLY A 31 7.84 -39.30 4.41
C GLY A 31 8.25 -37.83 4.45
N VAL A 32 9.22 -37.41 3.62
CA VAL A 32 9.62 -36.01 3.45
C VAL A 32 9.15 -35.51 2.09
N GLU A 33 8.58 -34.31 2.06
CA GLU A 33 8.26 -33.61 0.82
C GLU A 33 9.04 -32.30 0.75
N TYR A 34 9.59 -31.98 -0.43
CA TYR A 34 10.22 -30.71 -0.72
C TYR A 34 9.33 -29.84 -1.60
N PRO A 35 9.45 -28.50 -1.53
CA PRO A 35 8.62 -27.61 -2.33
C PRO A 35 8.87 -27.76 -3.83
N ILE A 36 7.79 -28.08 -4.55
CA ILE A 36 7.77 -28.11 -6.02
C ILE A 36 7.22 -26.79 -6.53
N LEU A 37 8.04 -25.99 -7.21
CA LEU A 37 7.67 -24.64 -7.67
C LEU A 37 6.38 -24.62 -8.50
N TRP A 38 6.13 -25.66 -9.30
CA TRP A 38 4.92 -25.77 -10.11
C TRP A 38 3.63 -25.75 -9.29
N ASN A 39 3.67 -26.15 -8.02
CA ASN A 39 2.50 -26.05 -7.13
C ASN A 39 2.09 -24.59 -6.88
N MET A 40 3.00 -23.62 -7.04
CA MET A 40 2.66 -22.20 -6.94
C MET A 40 1.77 -21.72 -8.10
N LEU A 41 1.64 -22.48 -9.19
CA LEU A 41 0.66 -22.16 -10.24
C LEU A 41 -0.79 -22.30 -9.75
N TYR A 42 -1.05 -23.11 -8.72
CA TYR A 42 -2.37 -23.17 -8.08
C TYR A 42 -2.77 -21.83 -7.43
N ALA A 43 -1.84 -20.91 -7.22
CA ALA A 43 -2.14 -19.57 -6.73
C ALA A 43 -2.99 -18.77 -7.71
N PHE A 44 -2.92 -19.01 -9.04
CA PHE A 44 -3.73 -18.29 -10.02
C PHE A 44 -5.23 -18.59 -9.94
N PRO A 45 -5.69 -19.86 -10.02
CA PRO A 45 -7.10 -20.16 -9.80
C PRO A 45 -7.53 -19.79 -8.37
N LEU A 46 -6.67 -19.96 -7.37
CA LEU A 46 -6.97 -19.53 -6.00
C LEU A 46 -7.12 -18.01 -5.90
N ALA A 47 -6.34 -17.21 -6.63
CA ALA A 47 -6.48 -15.75 -6.67
C ALA A 47 -7.84 -15.32 -7.25
N ALA A 48 -8.33 -16.04 -8.26
CA ALA A 48 -9.68 -15.82 -8.80
C ALA A 48 -10.76 -16.15 -7.76
N VAL A 49 -10.58 -17.23 -6.98
CA VAL A 49 -11.45 -17.57 -5.85
C VAL A 49 -11.40 -16.50 -4.77
N VAL A 50 -10.22 -16.04 -4.36
CA VAL A 50 -10.03 -14.95 -3.38
C VAL A 50 -10.69 -13.66 -3.86
N TYR A 51 -10.56 -13.33 -5.14
CA TYR A 51 -11.24 -12.18 -5.73
C TYR A 51 -12.76 -12.33 -5.74
N PHE A 52 -13.28 -13.52 -6.07
CA PHE A 52 -14.72 -13.79 -5.99
C PHE A 52 -15.24 -13.71 -4.54
N LEU A 53 -14.49 -14.25 -3.58
CA LEU A 53 -14.79 -14.15 -2.15
C LEU A 53 -14.80 -12.70 -1.68
N ARG A 54 -13.88 -11.85 -2.17
CA ARG A 54 -13.91 -10.40 -1.94
C ARG A 54 -15.24 -9.79 -2.38
N LEU A 55 -15.70 -10.09 -3.60
CA LEU A 55 -16.96 -9.54 -4.13
C LEU A 55 -18.17 -9.99 -3.30
N LEU A 56 -18.20 -11.25 -2.86
CA LEU A 56 -19.23 -11.76 -1.97
C LEU A 56 -19.17 -11.09 -0.60
N PHE A 57 -17.98 -10.98 0.00
CA PHE A 57 -17.78 -10.34 1.30
C PHE A 57 -18.18 -8.87 1.29
N GLU A 58 -17.77 -8.12 0.26
CA GLU A 58 -18.15 -6.71 0.10
C GLU A 58 -19.67 -6.55 0.01
N ARG A 59 -20.35 -7.49 -0.67
CA ARG A 59 -21.81 -7.45 -0.85
C ARG A 59 -22.57 -7.88 0.40
N LEU A 60 -22.15 -8.97 1.05
CA LEU A 60 -22.90 -9.66 2.10
C LEU A 60 -22.53 -9.19 3.51
N VAL A 61 -21.31 -8.69 3.71
CA VAL A 61 -20.80 -8.30 5.04
C VAL A 61 -20.48 -6.81 5.07
N ALA A 62 -19.58 -6.35 4.19
CA ALA A 62 -19.02 -5.00 4.32
C ALA A 62 -20.05 -3.89 4.05
N LYS A 63 -20.91 -4.04 3.03
CA LYS A 63 -21.99 -3.08 2.74
C LYS A 63 -23.03 -2.99 3.86
N PRO A 64 -23.58 -4.09 4.41
CA PRO A 64 -24.42 -4.04 5.59
C PRO A 64 -23.74 -3.37 6.78
N CYS A 65 -22.48 -3.69 7.07
CA CYS A 65 -21.72 -3.04 8.14
C CYS A 65 -21.59 -1.52 7.90
N ALA A 66 -21.29 -1.10 6.67
CA ALA A 66 -21.22 0.32 6.32
C ALA A 66 -22.59 1.03 6.49
N HIS A 67 -23.69 0.35 6.22
CA HIS A 67 -25.04 0.88 6.44
C HIS A 67 -25.37 1.02 7.93
N ILE A 68 -25.04 0.01 8.74
CA ILE A 68 -25.21 0.04 10.20
C ILE A 68 -24.41 1.20 10.81
N LEU A 69 -23.19 1.43 10.33
CA LEU A 69 -22.32 2.53 10.74
C LEU A 69 -22.69 3.88 10.10
N GLN A 70 -23.79 3.95 9.34
CA GLN A 70 -24.28 5.16 8.66
C GLN A 70 -23.22 5.85 7.78
N ILE A 71 -22.32 5.06 7.18
CA ILE A 71 -21.29 5.57 6.28
C ILE A 71 -21.96 5.98 4.97
N GLN A 72 -22.18 7.28 4.83
CA GLN A 72 -22.82 7.84 3.65
C GLN A 72 -21.96 7.55 2.40
N ALA A 73 -22.55 6.86 1.43
CA ALA A 73 -22.13 6.95 0.04
C ALA A 73 -22.53 8.35 -0.45
N GLY A 74 -21.73 9.37 -0.09
CA GLY A 74 -22.01 10.74 -0.52
C GLY A 74 -22.27 10.75 -2.02
N VAL A 75 -23.46 11.20 -2.44
CA VAL A 75 -23.81 11.26 -3.86
C VAL A 75 -22.89 12.31 -4.48
N PRO A 76 -21.97 11.94 -5.39
CA PRO A 76 -21.10 12.92 -6.01
C PRO A 76 -21.97 13.91 -6.78
N ARG A 77 -21.76 15.21 -6.56
CA ARG A 77 -22.45 16.25 -7.33
C ARG A 77 -22.22 15.96 -8.81
N GLN A 78 -23.30 15.86 -9.59
CA GLN A 78 -23.13 15.56 -11.00
C GLN A 78 -22.65 16.77 -11.79
N ALA A 79 -21.66 16.58 -12.65
CA ALA A 79 -21.25 17.61 -13.60
C ALA A 79 -22.40 17.84 -14.60
N GLN A 80 -22.60 19.09 -14.99
CA GLN A 80 -23.63 19.43 -15.97
C GLN A 80 -23.36 18.68 -17.29
N PRO A 81 -24.33 18.00 -17.92
CA PRO A 81 -24.09 17.31 -19.17
C PRO A 81 -23.55 18.26 -20.25
N ASN A 82 -22.33 17.98 -20.76
CA ASN A 82 -21.73 18.73 -21.86
C ASN A 82 -20.80 17.81 -22.67
N ALA A 83 -21.20 17.49 -23.90
CA ALA A 83 -20.49 16.53 -24.74
C ALA A 83 -19.07 17.00 -25.15
N ILE A 84 -18.86 18.31 -25.31
CA ILE A 84 -17.56 18.88 -25.69
C ILE A 84 -16.58 18.73 -24.52
N LEU A 85 -17.02 19.09 -23.31
CA LEU A 85 -16.20 18.95 -22.10
C LEU A 85 -15.92 17.48 -21.77
N GLU A 86 -16.91 16.58 -21.94
CA GLU A 86 -16.73 15.15 -21.72
C GLU A 86 -15.73 14.54 -22.73
N ARG A 87 -15.78 14.95 -23.99
CA ARG A 87 -14.83 14.49 -25.02
C ARG A 87 -13.40 14.91 -24.71
N LEU A 88 -13.21 16.14 -24.20
CA LEU A 88 -11.88 16.56 -23.75
C LEU A 88 -11.47 15.82 -22.48
N TYR A 89 -12.38 15.62 -21.53
CA TYR A 89 -12.10 14.88 -20.30
C TYR A 89 -11.59 13.46 -20.55
N GLN A 90 -12.21 12.75 -21.50
CA GLN A 90 -11.81 11.40 -21.91
C GLN A 90 -10.37 11.35 -22.48
N SER A 91 -9.90 12.43 -23.10
CA SER A 91 -8.52 12.50 -23.61
C SER A 91 -7.53 13.10 -22.60
N LYS A 92 -7.96 14.09 -21.81
CA LYS A 92 -7.14 14.81 -20.82
C LYS A 92 -8.02 15.28 -19.65
N ALA A 93 -7.88 14.61 -18.50
CA ALA A 93 -8.63 14.93 -17.29
C ALA A 93 -8.31 16.30 -16.67
N SER A 94 -7.15 16.88 -17.02
CA SER A 94 -6.68 18.18 -16.53
C SER A 94 -6.20 19.03 -17.72
N PRO A 95 -7.09 19.80 -18.37
CA PRO A 95 -6.74 20.66 -19.48
C PRO A 95 -5.82 21.81 -19.04
N ASP A 96 -4.99 22.28 -19.97
CA ASP A 96 -4.13 23.46 -19.75
C ASP A 96 -4.90 24.78 -20.00
N GLU A 97 -4.27 25.89 -19.66
CA GLU A 97 -4.89 27.22 -19.72
C GLU A 97 -5.35 27.59 -21.14
N ARG A 98 -4.56 27.24 -22.17
CA ARG A 98 -4.94 27.48 -23.57
C ARG A 98 -6.17 26.68 -23.99
N GLN A 99 -6.26 25.42 -23.55
CA GLN A 99 -7.43 24.58 -23.80
C GLN A 99 -8.68 25.13 -23.10
N LEU A 100 -8.54 25.63 -21.87
CA LEU A 100 -9.63 26.26 -21.14
C LEU A 100 -10.14 27.54 -21.82
N GLU A 101 -9.24 28.39 -22.32
CA GLU A 101 -9.61 29.58 -23.10
C GLU A 101 -10.31 29.22 -24.42
N GLY A 102 -9.83 28.20 -25.13
CA GLY A 102 -10.48 27.71 -26.35
C GLY A 102 -11.90 27.22 -26.09
N LEU A 103 -12.09 26.45 -25.02
CA LEU A 103 -13.40 25.99 -24.58
C LEU A 103 -14.32 27.13 -24.12
N SER A 104 -13.76 28.15 -23.46
CA SER A 104 -14.51 29.35 -23.05
C SER A 104 -15.13 30.04 -24.26
N LYS A 105 -14.36 30.23 -25.33
CA LYS A 105 -14.85 30.80 -26.59
C LYS A 105 -15.88 29.92 -27.30
N GLN A 106 -15.68 28.60 -27.28
CA GLN A 106 -16.56 27.66 -27.98
C GLN A 106 -17.92 27.48 -27.27
N LEU A 107 -17.92 27.45 -25.93
CA LEU A 107 -19.09 27.17 -25.12
C LEU A 107 -19.79 28.42 -24.60
N ASP A 108 -19.18 29.60 -24.79
CA ASP A 108 -19.58 30.86 -24.18
C ASP A 108 -19.72 30.75 -22.64
N TRP A 109 -18.73 30.07 -22.03
CA TRP A 109 -18.67 29.86 -20.59
C TRP A 109 -17.45 30.55 -20.00
N ASP A 110 -17.57 31.09 -18.79
CA ASP A 110 -16.42 31.54 -18.02
C ASP A 110 -15.41 30.40 -17.82
N VAL A 111 -14.12 30.71 -17.94
CA VAL A 111 -13.02 29.77 -17.65
C VAL A 111 -13.19 29.12 -16.27
N ARG A 112 -13.58 29.91 -15.26
CA ARG A 112 -13.85 29.41 -13.89
C ARG A 112 -14.98 28.38 -13.85
N LYS A 113 -16.02 28.54 -14.68
CA LYS A 113 -17.14 27.59 -14.77
C LYS A 113 -16.68 26.28 -15.41
N ILE A 114 -15.83 26.35 -16.43
CA ILE A 114 -15.22 25.19 -17.08
C ILE A 114 -14.28 24.47 -16.10
N GLN A 115 -13.38 25.19 -15.41
CA GLN A 115 -12.52 24.62 -14.36
C GLN A 115 -13.34 23.91 -13.28
N ARG A 116 -14.43 24.55 -12.81
CA ARG A 116 -15.35 23.94 -11.85
C ARG A 116 -16.01 22.68 -12.40
N TRP A 117 -16.38 22.66 -13.67
CA TRP A 117 -16.93 21.48 -14.33
C TRP A 117 -15.93 20.32 -14.31
N PHE A 118 -14.68 20.55 -14.74
CA PHE A 118 -13.63 19.52 -14.72
C PHE A 118 -13.37 19.02 -13.29
N ARG A 119 -13.36 19.94 -12.30
CA ARG A 119 -13.22 19.57 -10.89
C ARG A 119 -14.36 18.69 -10.40
N VAL A 120 -15.61 19.04 -10.72
CA VAL A 120 -16.78 18.23 -10.35
C VAL A 120 -16.74 16.87 -11.05
N ARG A 121 -16.42 16.85 -12.35
CA ARG A 121 -16.33 15.63 -13.16
C ARG A 121 -15.26 14.66 -12.65
N ARG A 122 -14.08 15.16 -12.28
CA ARG A 122 -13.02 14.38 -11.61
C ARG A 122 -13.50 13.83 -10.27
N ASN A 123 -14.20 14.64 -9.49
CA ASN A 123 -14.75 14.21 -8.20
C ASN A 123 -15.85 13.16 -8.33
N GLN A 124 -16.55 13.07 -9.47
CA GLN A 124 -17.53 12.01 -9.74
C GLN A 124 -16.88 10.63 -9.95
N ASP A 125 -15.68 10.57 -10.55
CA ASP A 125 -14.95 9.31 -10.74
C ASP A 125 -14.26 8.82 -9.45
N ARG A 126 -14.25 9.65 -8.40
CA ARG A 126 -13.65 9.25 -7.12
C ARG A 126 -14.49 8.17 -6.45
N PRO A 127 -13.85 7.15 -5.85
CA PRO A 127 -14.57 6.13 -5.09
C PRO A 127 -15.31 6.77 -3.93
N SER A 128 -16.55 6.33 -3.72
CA SER A 128 -17.30 6.69 -2.53
C SER A 128 -16.58 6.24 -1.26
N THR A 129 -16.76 6.98 -0.17
CA THR A 129 -16.23 6.60 1.15
C THR A 129 -16.68 5.20 1.55
N GLN A 130 -17.93 4.84 1.21
CA GLN A 130 -18.45 3.48 1.43
C GLN A 130 -17.65 2.41 0.67
N LYS A 131 -17.28 2.65 -0.60
CA LYS A 131 -16.44 1.72 -1.37
C LYS A 131 -15.07 1.55 -0.71
N LYS A 132 -14.42 2.66 -0.33
CA LYS A 132 -13.12 2.62 0.37
C LYS A 132 -13.21 1.85 1.70
N PHE A 133 -14.29 2.03 2.46
CA PHE A 133 -14.54 1.27 3.68
C PHE A 133 -14.68 -0.23 3.42
N CYS A 134 -15.45 -0.62 2.39
CA CYS A 134 -15.63 -2.04 2.06
C CYS A 134 -14.31 -2.69 1.63
N GLU A 135 -13.50 -2.01 0.81
CA GLU A 135 -12.17 -2.46 0.41
C GLU A 135 -11.24 -2.63 1.62
N SER A 136 -11.23 -1.66 2.54
CA SER A 136 -10.44 -1.73 3.77
C SER A 136 -10.90 -2.85 4.70
N MET A 137 -12.21 -3.09 4.81
CA MET A 137 -12.75 -4.15 5.65
C MET A 137 -12.38 -5.54 5.12
N TRP A 138 -12.42 -5.76 3.81
CA TRP A 138 -11.95 -7.00 3.20
C TRP A 138 -10.48 -7.27 3.52
N ARG A 139 -9.62 -6.27 3.31
CA ARG A 139 -8.18 -6.38 3.59
C ARG A 139 -7.91 -6.61 5.06
N PHE A 140 -8.57 -5.87 5.95
CA PHE A 140 -8.48 -6.08 7.39
C PHE A 140 -8.82 -7.52 7.78
N THR A 141 -9.94 -8.06 7.29
CA THR A 141 -10.36 -9.44 7.59
C THR A 141 -9.36 -10.46 7.07
N PHE A 142 -8.83 -10.26 5.85
CA PHE A 142 -7.82 -11.14 5.29
C PHE A 142 -6.52 -11.11 6.12
N TYR A 143 -5.94 -9.92 6.32
CA TYR A 143 -4.69 -9.76 7.08
C TYR A 143 -4.82 -10.28 8.51
N LEU A 144 -5.95 -10.05 9.18
CA LEU A 144 -6.18 -10.59 10.52
C LEU A 144 -6.21 -12.12 10.53
N ALA A 145 -6.94 -12.74 9.59
CA ALA A 145 -7.07 -14.18 9.52
C ALA A 145 -5.73 -14.86 9.19
N ILE A 146 -5.01 -14.33 8.20
CA ILE A 146 -3.76 -14.92 7.74
C ILE A 146 -2.62 -14.69 8.74
N PHE A 147 -2.59 -13.54 9.44
CA PHE A 147 -1.66 -13.31 10.53
C PHE A 147 -1.89 -14.24 11.71
N ILE A 148 -3.15 -14.47 12.12
CA ILE A 148 -3.48 -15.44 13.18
C ILE A 148 -3.03 -16.84 12.77
N TYR A 149 -3.28 -17.25 11.52
CA TYR A 149 -2.83 -18.53 11.00
C TYR A 149 -1.29 -18.64 11.01
N GLY A 150 -0.60 -17.63 10.48
CA GLY A 150 0.86 -17.58 10.38
C GLY A 150 1.54 -17.58 11.75
N ILE A 151 1.08 -16.74 12.69
CA ILE A 151 1.68 -16.67 14.02
C ILE A 151 1.45 -17.94 14.83
N ASN A 152 0.26 -18.54 14.77
CA ASN A 152 -0.03 -19.79 15.48
C ASN A 152 0.90 -20.92 15.04
N HIS A 153 1.18 -21.02 13.74
CA HIS A 153 2.12 -22.00 13.21
C HIS A 153 3.57 -21.64 13.61
N LEU A 154 4.02 -20.42 13.27
CA LEU A 154 5.40 -19.99 13.46
C LEU A 154 5.85 -19.95 14.92
N TRP A 155 4.95 -19.63 15.86
CA TRP A 155 5.29 -19.53 17.28
C TRP A 155 5.92 -20.82 17.84
N SER A 156 5.49 -21.97 17.31
CA SER A 156 5.97 -23.30 17.71
C SER A 156 7.29 -23.73 17.05
N THR A 157 7.79 -22.94 16.09
CA THR A 157 8.97 -23.30 15.30
C THR A 157 10.24 -22.70 15.91
N SER A 158 11.39 -23.39 15.80
CA SER A 158 12.66 -22.89 16.35
C SER A 158 13.14 -21.63 15.62
N TRP A 159 12.95 -21.58 14.30
CA TRP A 159 13.44 -20.49 13.47
C TRP A 159 12.73 -19.15 13.65
N MET A 160 11.56 -19.13 14.29
CA MET A 160 10.90 -17.90 14.72
C MET A 160 11.70 -17.15 15.79
N TRP A 161 12.49 -17.88 16.60
CA TRP A 161 13.20 -17.36 17.76
C TRP A 161 14.71 -17.30 17.57
N ASP A 162 15.26 -18.21 16.76
CA ASP A 162 16.65 -18.21 16.34
C ASP A 162 16.73 -18.24 14.80
N THR A 163 17.12 -17.13 14.20
CA THR A 163 17.16 -16.99 12.74
C THR A 163 18.15 -17.93 12.07
N ARG A 164 19.19 -18.39 12.78
CA ARG A 164 20.19 -19.32 12.23
C ARG A 164 19.55 -20.68 11.88
N GLU A 165 18.51 -21.06 12.61
CA GLU A 165 17.71 -22.26 12.37
C GLU A 165 16.95 -22.21 11.03
N CYS A 166 16.81 -21.04 10.41
CA CYS A 166 16.28 -20.92 9.05
C CYS A 166 17.13 -21.65 8.01
N TRP A 167 18.42 -21.84 8.29
CA TRP A 167 19.39 -22.36 7.34
C TRP A 167 19.88 -23.77 7.69
N GLN A 168 19.41 -24.33 8.80
CA GLN A 168 19.72 -25.71 9.14
C GLN A 168 19.24 -26.67 8.05
N ASN A 169 20.14 -27.55 7.62
CA ASN A 169 19.93 -28.50 6.53
C ASN A 169 19.46 -27.87 5.22
N TYR A 170 19.68 -26.56 5.02
CA TYR A 170 19.35 -25.91 3.76
C TYR A 170 20.25 -26.47 2.62
N PRO A 171 19.70 -26.80 1.43
CA PRO A 171 18.32 -26.62 0.96
C PRO A 171 17.38 -27.83 1.16
N PHE A 172 17.76 -28.83 1.94
CA PHE A 172 17.03 -30.09 2.20
C PHE A 172 15.99 -29.97 3.33
N GLN A 173 15.19 -28.91 3.30
CA GLN A 173 14.21 -28.62 4.36
C GLN A 173 12.84 -29.21 4.04
N PRO A 174 12.24 -30.02 4.95
CA PRO A 174 10.91 -30.58 4.73
C PRO A 174 9.85 -29.46 4.67
N LEU A 175 8.93 -29.57 3.74
CA LEU A 175 7.76 -28.70 3.61
C LEU A 175 6.63 -29.24 4.48
N SER A 176 6.15 -28.44 5.43
CA SER A 176 4.93 -28.78 6.17
C SER A 176 3.67 -28.37 5.37
N PRO A 177 2.53 -29.10 5.51
CA PRO A 177 1.27 -28.71 4.89
C PRO A 177 0.79 -27.30 5.29
N GLU A 178 1.08 -26.89 6.52
CA GLU A 178 0.73 -25.57 7.03
C GLU A 178 1.51 -24.47 6.33
N GLN A 179 2.83 -24.67 6.13
CA GLN A 179 3.70 -23.77 5.38
C GLN A 179 3.29 -23.69 3.91
N HIS A 180 2.96 -24.84 3.30
CA HIS A 180 2.49 -24.90 1.93
C HIS A 180 1.21 -24.05 1.76
N SER A 181 0.23 -24.25 2.64
CA SER A 181 -1.03 -23.53 2.61
C SER A 181 -0.83 -22.03 2.88
N TYR A 182 0.09 -21.68 3.80
CA TYR A 182 0.41 -20.28 4.10
C TYR A 182 0.93 -19.57 2.84
N TYR A 183 1.95 -20.14 2.20
CA TYR A 183 2.55 -19.61 0.98
C TYR A 183 1.54 -19.49 -0.16
N LEU A 184 0.72 -20.52 -0.35
CA LEU A 184 -0.23 -20.56 -1.46
C LEU A 184 -1.35 -19.52 -1.30
N VAL A 185 -1.88 -19.36 -0.08
CA VAL A 185 -2.94 -18.38 0.22
C VAL A 185 -2.40 -16.95 0.13
N GLU A 186 -1.21 -16.68 0.69
CA GLU A 186 -0.55 -15.38 0.55
C GLU A 186 -0.29 -15.02 -0.91
N LEU A 187 0.34 -15.93 -1.67
CA LEU A 187 0.61 -15.69 -3.09
C LEU A 187 -0.67 -15.44 -3.89
N ALA A 188 -1.74 -16.18 -3.61
CA ALA A 188 -3.04 -15.99 -4.26
C ALA A 188 -3.65 -14.62 -3.91
N PHE A 189 -3.53 -14.18 -2.67
CA PHE A 189 -4.01 -12.86 -2.27
C PHE A 189 -3.22 -11.74 -2.95
N TYR A 190 -1.89 -11.81 -3.00
CA TYR A 190 -1.07 -10.85 -3.72
C TYR A 190 -1.35 -10.82 -5.22
N TRP A 191 -1.59 -11.97 -5.85
CA TRP A 191 -2.06 -12.01 -7.25
C TRP A 191 -3.43 -11.35 -7.42
N SER A 192 -4.37 -11.60 -6.49
CA SER A 192 -5.69 -10.98 -6.53
C SER A 192 -5.60 -9.45 -6.45
N LEU A 193 -4.71 -8.92 -5.59
CA LEU A 193 -4.43 -7.50 -5.47
C LEU A 193 -3.68 -6.95 -6.69
N MET A 194 -2.74 -7.73 -7.25
CA MET A 194 -1.99 -7.37 -8.44
C MET A 194 -2.90 -7.12 -9.64
N PHE A 195 -3.92 -7.96 -9.83
CA PHE A 195 -4.90 -7.73 -10.90
C PHE A 195 -5.91 -6.65 -10.52
N SER A 196 -6.40 -6.64 -9.27
CA SER A 196 -7.41 -5.69 -8.88
C SER A 196 -6.90 -4.25 -8.90
N GLN A 197 -5.63 -3.96 -8.62
CA GLN A 197 -5.10 -2.58 -8.64
C GLN A 197 -5.17 -1.88 -10.00
N PHE A 198 -5.29 -2.63 -11.11
CA PHE A 198 -5.49 -2.06 -12.45
C PHE A 198 -6.95 -1.70 -12.74
N ILE A 199 -7.88 -2.31 -11.99
CA ILE A 199 -9.33 -2.12 -12.10
C ILE A 199 -9.82 -1.14 -11.02
N ASP A 200 -9.22 -1.23 -9.83
CA ASP A 200 -9.42 -0.35 -8.70
C ASP A 200 -8.89 1.06 -9.04
N ILE A 201 -9.32 2.06 -8.25
CA ILE A 201 -8.96 3.45 -8.54
C ILE A 201 -7.45 3.64 -8.39
N LYS A 202 -6.81 4.12 -9.46
CA LYS A 202 -5.39 4.47 -9.49
C LYS A 202 -5.10 5.59 -8.50
N ARG A 203 -4.22 5.31 -7.56
CA ARG A 203 -3.75 6.25 -6.53
C ARG A 203 -2.38 6.81 -6.93
N LYS A 204 -1.94 7.91 -6.31
CA LYS A 204 -0.65 8.56 -6.64
C LYS A 204 0.57 7.67 -6.37
N ASP A 205 0.43 6.73 -5.44
CA ASP A 205 1.39 5.70 -5.09
C ASP A 205 1.30 4.44 -5.95
N PHE A 206 0.54 4.46 -7.06
CA PHE A 206 0.35 3.30 -7.94
C PHE A 206 1.66 2.64 -8.35
N VAL A 207 2.66 3.41 -8.79
CA VAL A 207 3.95 2.85 -9.22
C VAL A 207 4.70 2.19 -8.06
N ILE A 208 4.69 2.82 -6.89
CA ILE A 208 5.35 2.29 -5.68
C ILE A 208 4.67 0.99 -5.25
N MET A 209 3.34 0.96 -5.24
CA MET A 209 2.57 -0.24 -4.93
C MET A 209 2.76 -1.33 -5.99
N LEU A 210 2.84 -1.00 -7.27
CA LEU A 210 3.09 -1.97 -8.34
C LEU A 210 4.46 -2.63 -8.18
N VAL A 211 5.51 -1.85 -7.94
CA VAL A 211 6.86 -2.35 -7.66
C VAL A 211 6.85 -3.26 -6.44
N HIS A 212 6.16 -2.85 -5.37
CA HIS A 212 6.00 -3.68 -4.17
C HIS A 212 5.31 -5.02 -4.45
N HIS A 213 4.18 -5.03 -5.18
CA HIS A 213 3.47 -6.27 -5.50
C HIS A 213 4.30 -7.18 -6.39
N LEU A 214 5.05 -6.62 -7.35
CA LEU A 214 5.96 -7.41 -8.18
C LEU A 214 7.09 -8.02 -7.33
N ALA A 215 7.70 -7.22 -6.45
CA ALA A 215 8.77 -7.70 -5.58
C ALA A 215 8.27 -8.78 -4.61
N THR A 216 7.12 -8.60 -3.97
CA THR A 216 6.53 -9.58 -3.05
C THR A 216 6.14 -10.88 -3.75
N ILE A 217 5.47 -10.82 -4.91
CA ILE A 217 5.13 -12.03 -5.70
C ILE A 217 6.39 -12.79 -6.11
N LEU A 218 7.42 -12.08 -6.59
CA LEU A 218 8.70 -12.69 -6.94
C LEU A 218 9.38 -13.30 -5.71
N LEU A 219 9.41 -12.61 -4.57
CA LEU A 219 9.99 -13.12 -3.32
C LEU A 219 9.27 -14.37 -2.82
N ILE A 220 7.95 -14.39 -2.78
CA ILE A 220 7.18 -15.56 -2.33
C ILE A 220 7.44 -16.74 -3.29
N THR A 221 7.35 -16.50 -4.60
CA THR A 221 7.54 -17.55 -5.63
C THR A 221 8.96 -18.12 -5.63
N PHE A 222 9.97 -17.26 -5.64
CA PHE A 222 11.37 -17.70 -5.70
C PHE A 222 11.84 -18.26 -4.36
N SER A 223 11.42 -17.70 -3.21
CA SER A 223 11.77 -18.30 -1.91
C SER A 223 11.19 -19.69 -1.75
N TYR A 224 9.97 -19.94 -2.26
CA TYR A 224 9.40 -21.30 -2.31
C TYR A 224 10.22 -22.22 -3.23
N GLY A 225 10.57 -21.75 -4.44
CA GLY A 225 11.34 -22.55 -5.41
C GLY A 225 12.79 -22.87 -4.99
N ASN A 226 13.42 -22.01 -4.18
CA ASN A 226 14.75 -22.23 -3.62
C ASN A 226 14.72 -22.87 -2.22
N ASN A 227 13.56 -23.33 -1.76
CA ASN A 227 13.34 -23.89 -0.42
C ASN A 227 13.79 -22.97 0.75
N MET A 228 13.66 -21.65 0.59
CA MET A 228 13.91 -20.64 1.64
C MET A 228 12.63 -20.35 2.44
N ILE A 229 11.84 -21.40 2.70
CA ILE A 229 10.46 -21.30 3.21
C ILE A 229 10.43 -20.78 4.64
N ARG A 230 11.38 -21.20 5.48
CA ARG A 230 11.48 -20.75 6.87
C ARG A 230 11.64 -19.23 6.94
N ALA A 231 12.63 -18.69 6.22
CA ALA A 231 12.86 -17.26 6.14
C ALA A 231 11.67 -16.51 5.51
N GLY A 232 11.14 -16.98 4.39
CA GLY A 232 10.04 -16.26 3.72
C GLY A 232 8.71 -16.31 4.49
N SER A 233 8.43 -17.37 5.26
CA SER A 233 7.27 -17.39 6.17
C SER A 233 7.36 -16.32 7.28
N MET A 234 8.56 -16.06 7.80
CA MET A 234 8.78 -14.94 8.73
C MET A 234 8.64 -13.58 8.05
N VAL A 235 9.12 -13.43 6.81
CA VAL A 235 8.91 -12.20 6.02
C VAL A 235 7.42 -11.90 5.93
N MET A 236 6.60 -12.85 5.48
CA MET A 236 5.14 -12.67 5.36
C MET A 236 4.52 -12.29 6.71
N CYS A 237 4.82 -13.06 7.77
CA CYS A 237 4.23 -12.82 9.10
C CYS A 237 4.53 -11.42 9.67
N VAL A 238 5.78 -10.96 9.56
CA VAL A 238 6.18 -9.63 10.04
C VAL A 238 5.53 -8.53 9.19
N HIS A 239 5.27 -8.80 7.91
CA HIS A 239 4.63 -7.83 7.03
C HIS A 239 3.14 -7.66 7.37
N ASP A 240 2.40 -8.75 7.58
CA ASP A 240 0.94 -8.67 7.82
C ASP A 240 0.59 -8.05 9.18
N ALA A 241 1.48 -8.17 10.17
CA ALA A 241 1.26 -7.67 11.53
C ALA A 241 0.83 -6.19 11.59
N SER A 242 1.51 -5.32 10.85
CA SER A 242 1.23 -3.88 10.84
C SER A 242 -0.02 -3.51 10.03
N ASP A 243 -0.34 -4.29 9.01
CA ASP A 243 -1.35 -3.95 8.00
C ASP A 243 -2.78 -4.11 8.55
N ILE A 244 -2.95 -4.96 9.56
CA ILE A 244 -4.17 -5.06 10.37
C ILE A 244 -4.54 -3.69 10.96
N PHE A 245 -3.58 -3.03 11.62
CA PHE A 245 -3.82 -1.73 12.25
C PHE A 245 -4.03 -0.61 11.22
N LEU A 246 -3.32 -0.67 10.09
CA LEU A 246 -3.50 0.27 8.97
C LEU A 246 -4.94 0.24 8.44
N GLU A 247 -5.43 -0.95 8.11
CA GLU A 247 -6.78 -1.10 7.55
C GLU A 247 -7.86 -0.81 8.59
N ALA A 248 -7.62 -1.14 9.87
CA ALA A 248 -8.48 -0.73 10.98
C ALA A 248 -8.57 0.80 11.13
N ALA A 249 -7.44 1.51 11.09
CA ALA A 249 -7.41 2.96 11.17
C ALA A 249 -8.17 3.61 10.01
N LYS A 250 -8.01 3.08 8.78
CA LYS A 250 -8.76 3.54 7.60
C LYS A 250 -10.26 3.35 7.77
N MET A 251 -10.70 2.18 8.25
CA MET A 251 -12.11 1.94 8.55
C MET A 251 -12.66 2.94 9.57
N ALA A 252 -11.95 3.19 10.67
CA ALA A 252 -12.35 4.15 11.69
C ALA A 252 -12.43 5.59 11.13
N ASN A 253 -11.49 5.98 10.26
CA ASN A 253 -11.52 7.26 9.55
C ASN A 253 -12.76 7.40 8.67
N TYR A 254 -13.08 6.37 7.87
CA TYR A 254 -14.26 6.38 7.00
C TYR A 254 -15.58 6.39 7.77
N ALA A 255 -15.62 5.75 8.95
CA ALA A 255 -16.74 5.81 9.90
C ALA A 255 -16.80 7.11 10.71
N LYS A 256 -15.85 8.03 10.53
CA LYS A 256 -15.72 9.31 11.27
C LYS A 256 -15.50 9.14 12.79
N TYR A 257 -14.94 8.01 13.22
CA TYR A 257 -14.57 7.74 14.61
C TYR A 257 -13.15 8.21 14.91
N GLN A 258 -12.98 9.53 15.03
CA GLN A 258 -11.66 10.17 15.09
C GLN A 258 -10.76 9.64 16.23
N ARG A 259 -11.29 9.52 17.46
CA ARG A 259 -10.48 9.04 18.61
C ARG A 259 -9.95 7.62 18.39
N LEU A 260 -10.78 6.75 17.82
CA LEU A 260 -10.38 5.38 17.48
C LEU A 260 -9.38 5.36 16.33
N CYS A 261 -9.61 6.18 15.30
CA CYS A 261 -8.68 6.36 14.18
C CYS A 261 -7.30 6.82 14.66
N ASP A 262 -7.23 7.84 15.51
CA ASP A 262 -5.98 8.39 16.04
C ASP A 262 -5.23 7.33 16.87
N GLY A 263 -5.95 6.61 17.75
CA GLY A 263 -5.36 5.52 18.53
C GLY A 263 -4.83 4.39 17.65
N LEU A 264 -5.62 3.91 16.68
CA LEU A 264 -5.20 2.87 15.74
C LEU A 264 -4.05 3.32 14.85
N PHE A 265 -3.99 4.60 14.46
CA PHE A 265 -2.87 5.15 13.70
C PHE A 265 -1.57 5.16 14.50
N VAL A 266 -1.63 5.45 15.81
CA VAL A 266 -0.45 5.34 16.69
C VAL A 266 0.02 3.88 16.80
N PHE A 267 -0.90 2.94 17.05
CA PHE A 267 -0.56 1.52 17.08
C PHE A 267 0.04 1.03 15.76
N PHE A 268 -0.56 1.42 14.63
CA PHE A 268 -0.03 1.17 13.30
C PHE A 268 1.38 1.72 13.14
N SER A 269 1.63 2.97 13.52
CA SER A 269 2.94 3.62 13.35
C SER A 269 4.04 2.91 14.16
N ILE A 270 3.74 2.54 15.41
CA ILE A 270 4.66 1.79 16.28
C ILE A 270 4.90 0.38 15.72
N SER A 271 3.82 -0.34 15.37
CA SER A 271 3.93 -1.68 14.80
C SER A 271 4.70 -1.68 13.48
N PHE A 272 4.44 -0.72 12.58
CA PHE A 272 5.17 -0.57 11.32
C PHE A 272 6.66 -0.34 11.57
N PHE A 273 7.02 0.54 12.52
CA PHE A 273 8.41 0.78 12.88
C PHE A 273 9.09 -0.51 13.37
N ILE A 274 8.49 -1.20 14.34
CA ILE A 274 9.05 -2.43 14.92
C ILE A 274 9.17 -3.52 13.86
N CYS A 275 8.10 -3.82 13.14
CA CYS A 275 8.08 -4.90 12.15
C CYS A 275 8.99 -4.60 10.96
N ARG A 276 8.90 -3.40 10.36
CA ARG A 276 9.54 -3.10 9.05
C ARG A 276 10.90 -2.43 9.15
N LEU A 277 11.21 -1.73 10.25
CA LEU A 277 12.48 -1.01 10.43
C LEU A 277 13.36 -1.57 11.54
N VAL A 278 12.83 -2.47 12.38
CA VAL A 278 13.63 -3.15 13.42
C VAL A 278 13.76 -4.64 13.08
N ILE A 279 12.68 -5.41 13.19
CA ILE A 279 12.71 -6.88 13.00
C ILE A 279 13.16 -7.25 11.58
N PHE A 280 12.53 -6.67 10.55
CA PHE A 280 12.82 -7.03 9.17
C PHE A 280 14.30 -6.79 8.76
N PRO A 281 14.93 -5.61 8.97
CA PRO A 281 16.31 -5.41 8.56
C PRO A 281 17.35 -6.11 9.46
N PHE A 282 17.18 -6.07 10.78
CA PHE A 282 18.23 -6.53 11.70
C PHE A 282 18.16 -8.02 12.03
N TRP A 283 17.00 -8.67 11.87
CA TRP A 283 16.86 -10.13 12.06
C TRP A 283 16.72 -10.83 10.71
N ILE A 284 15.68 -10.49 9.93
CA ILE A 284 15.35 -11.27 8.73
C ILE A 284 16.35 -11.01 7.59
N ILE A 285 16.58 -9.74 7.22
CA ILE A 285 17.55 -9.39 6.17
C ILE A 285 18.97 -9.79 6.60
N HIS A 286 19.34 -9.58 7.87
CA HIS A 286 20.62 -10.08 8.40
C HIS A 286 20.74 -11.60 8.22
N SER A 287 19.70 -12.36 8.57
CA SER A 287 19.70 -13.81 8.40
C SER A 287 19.87 -14.24 6.95
N VAL A 288 19.11 -13.62 6.03
CA VAL A 288 19.16 -13.98 4.60
C VAL A 288 20.44 -13.46 3.91
N LEU A 289 21.02 -12.33 4.33
CA LEU A 289 22.25 -11.80 3.74
C LEU A 289 23.53 -12.39 4.33
N VAL A 290 23.57 -12.62 5.64
CA VAL A 290 24.80 -12.95 6.37
C VAL A 290 24.81 -14.42 6.77
N GLU A 291 23.83 -14.86 7.56
CA GLU A 291 23.82 -16.24 8.09
C GLU A 291 23.70 -17.28 6.96
N SER A 292 22.84 -17.02 5.97
CA SER A 292 22.71 -17.93 4.83
C SER A 292 23.97 -17.95 3.96
N TRP A 293 24.72 -16.85 3.86
CA TRP A 293 26.00 -16.83 3.16
C TRP A 293 27.02 -17.69 3.89
N GLU A 294 27.13 -17.54 5.21
CA GLU A 294 28.06 -18.33 6.03
C GLU A 294 27.79 -19.84 5.94
N ILE A 295 26.52 -20.22 5.82
CA ILE A 295 26.10 -21.63 5.89
C ILE A 295 26.03 -22.28 4.50
N ALA A 296 25.39 -21.62 3.53
CA ALA A 296 25.10 -22.19 2.21
C ALA A 296 25.99 -21.61 1.10
N GLY A 297 26.62 -20.46 1.32
CA GLY A 297 27.35 -19.72 0.30
C GLY A 297 26.44 -19.01 -0.73
N PRO A 298 26.99 -18.08 -1.52
CA PRO A 298 26.23 -17.30 -2.48
C PRO A 298 26.00 -18.07 -3.80
N TYR A 299 24.80 -17.97 -4.35
CA TYR A 299 24.43 -18.43 -5.69
C TYR A 299 23.55 -17.37 -6.39
N ARG A 300 23.15 -17.55 -7.66
CA ARG A 300 22.56 -16.43 -8.42
C ARG A 300 21.15 -16.02 -7.93
N ALA A 301 20.28 -16.99 -7.65
CA ALA A 301 18.94 -16.71 -7.12
C ALA A 301 19.01 -16.11 -5.71
N TRP A 302 20.02 -16.46 -4.92
CA TRP A 302 20.32 -15.80 -3.65
C TRP A 302 20.53 -14.28 -3.82
N TRP A 303 21.31 -13.85 -4.81
CA TRP A 303 21.51 -12.42 -5.10
C TRP A 303 20.21 -11.73 -5.53
N LEU A 304 19.40 -12.40 -6.35
CA LEU A 304 18.09 -11.89 -6.77
C LEU A 304 17.16 -11.69 -5.58
N LEU A 305 17.02 -12.70 -4.72
CA LEU A 305 16.14 -12.66 -3.55
C LEU A 305 16.58 -11.57 -2.57
N ASN A 306 17.87 -11.48 -2.26
CA ASN A 306 18.40 -10.43 -1.40
C ASN A 306 18.23 -9.03 -2.00
N GLY A 307 18.43 -8.87 -3.31
CA GLY A 307 18.14 -7.62 -4.01
C GLY A 307 16.67 -7.20 -3.87
N LEU A 308 15.73 -8.14 -4.01
CA LEU A 308 14.30 -7.86 -3.83
C LEU A 308 13.93 -7.53 -2.37
N LEU A 309 14.55 -8.19 -1.38
CA LEU A 309 14.39 -7.85 0.04
C LEU A 309 14.88 -6.43 0.35
N LEU A 310 16.01 -6.02 -0.23
CA LEU A 310 16.52 -4.66 -0.09
C LEU A 310 15.62 -3.62 -0.79
N VAL A 311 15.05 -3.95 -1.94
CA VAL A 311 14.01 -3.12 -2.57
C VAL A 311 12.83 -2.93 -1.62
N LEU A 312 12.32 -4.00 -1.00
CA LEU A 312 11.27 -3.89 0.02
C LEU A 312 11.67 -2.98 1.19
N GLN A 313 12.89 -3.13 1.71
CA GLN A 313 13.39 -2.30 2.80
C GLN A 313 13.41 -0.81 2.43
N CYS A 314 13.87 -0.47 1.22
CA CYS A 314 13.83 0.90 0.71
C CYS A 314 12.40 1.45 0.65
N LEU A 315 11.44 0.64 0.19
CA LEU A 315 10.03 1.04 0.19
C LEU A 315 9.48 1.27 1.60
N HIS A 316 9.85 0.42 2.57
CA HIS A 316 9.46 0.62 3.98
C HIS A 316 9.99 1.93 4.56
N ILE A 317 11.23 2.30 4.25
CA ILE A 317 11.82 3.58 4.67
C ILE A 317 11.03 4.75 4.07
N ILE A 318 10.69 4.68 2.78
CA ILE A 318 9.87 5.70 2.10
C ILE A 318 8.49 5.82 2.76
N TRP A 319 7.80 4.70 3.01
CA TRP A 319 6.49 4.74 3.67
C TRP A 319 6.57 5.22 5.11
N PHE A 320 7.59 4.83 5.86
CA PHE A 320 7.76 5.31 7.23
C PHE A 320 7.99 6.83 7.27
N TYR A 321 8.76 7.37 6.33
CA TYR A 321 8.90 8.82 6.17
C TYR A 321 7.53 9.51 5.96
N LEU A 322 6.66 8.94 5.13
CA LEU A 322 5.30 9.46 4.93
C LEU A 322 4.43 9.35 6.18
N ILE A 323 4.50 8.21 6.90
CA ILE A 323 3.77 7.98 8.15
C ILE A 323 4.18 9.01 9.20
N MET A 324 5.49 9.24 9.36
CA MET A 324 6.00 10.25 10.28
C MET A 324 5.58 11.67 9.88
N GLY A 325 5.53 11.98 8.59
CA GLY A 325 4.99 13.25 8.10
C GLY A 325 3.53 13.48 8.54
N ILE A 326 2.70 12.44 8.46
CA ILE A 326 1.30 12.49 8.93
C ILE A 326 1.24 12.64 10.45
N ALA A 327 2.04 11.86 11.19
CA ALA A 327 2.10 11.92 12.66
C ALA A 327 2.51 13.31 13.17
N ILE A 328 3.54 13.91 12.57
CA ILE A 328 4.02 15.25 12.92
C ILE A 328 2.93 16.29 12.67
N LYS A 329 2.30 16.27 11.48
CA LYS A 329 1.17 17.18 11.17
C LYS A 329 0.01 16.98 12.16
N ALA A 330 -0.25 15.75 12.58
CA ALA A 330 -1.30 15.43 13.52
C ALA A 330 -1.07 16.06 14.90
N ILE A 331 0.18 15.98 15.39
CA ILE A 331 0.60 16.56 16.66
C ILE A 331 0.49 18.09 16.62
N PHE A 332 0.99 18.74 15.56
CA PHE A 332 0.96 20.19 15.46
C PHE A 332 -0.43 20.78 15.21
N ARG A 333 -1.34 20.04 14.58
CA ARG A 333 -2.71 20.50 14.27
C ARG A 333 -3.77 19.96 15.25
N GLY A 334 -3.37 19.17 16.25
CA GLY A 334 -4.25 18.58 17.27
C GLY A 334 -5.27 17.56 16.75
N LYS A 335 -5.13 17.11 15.50
CA LYS A 335 -5.98 16.11 14.84
C LYS A 335 -5.13 15.36 13.82
N VAL A 336 -5.23 14.03 13.74
CA VAL A 336 -4.79 13.29 12.54
C VAL A 336 -5.71 13.73 11.41
N ALA A 337 -5.36 14.85 10.79
CA ALA A 337 -6.06 15.35 9.64
C ALA A 337 -5.93 14.27 8.57
N LYS A 338 -7.08 13.67 8.22
CA LYS A 338 -7.48 13.37 6.86
C LYS A 338 -6.30 12.88 6.01
N ASP A 339 -6.11 11.55 6.02
CA ASP A 339 -5.11 10.79 5.26
C ASP A 339 -4.51 11.63 4.12
N ASP A 340 -3.29 12.14 4.29
CA ASP A 340 -2.62 12.95 3.28
C ASP A 340 -2.44 12.17 1.97
N ARG A 341 -2.54 10.84 1.99
CA ARG A 341 -2.59 10.01 0.76
C ARG A 341 -3.94 10.15 0.03
N SER A 342 -4.97 10.64 0.72
CA SER A 342 -6.33 10.89 0.23
C SER A 342 -6.75 12.38 0.16
N ASP A 343 -6.07 13.30 0.86
CA ASP A 343 -6.52 14.70 1.01
C ASP A 343 -5.63 15.80 0.40
N VAL A 344 -4.43 15.53 -0.14
CA VAL A 344 -3.74 16.56 -0.99
C VAL A 344 -4.42 16.77 -2.35
N GLU A 345 -5.52 16.07 -2.61
CA GLU A 345 -6.32 16.21 -3.81
C GLU A 345 -7.37 17.35 -3.74
N SER A 346 -7.33 18.15 -2.67
CA SER A 346 -8.04 19.44 -2.56
C SER A 346 -7.12 20.65 -2.35
N SER A 347 -5.88 20.48 -1.90
CA SER A 347 -5.04 21.63 -1.49
C SER A 347 -4.03 22.09 -2.54
N SER A 348 -3.83 21.38 -3.66
CA SER A 348 -2.89 21.78 -4.71
C SER A 348 -3.42 22.89 -5.63
N GLU A 349 -4.48 23.61 -5.26
CA GLU A 349 -5.01 24.75 -6.02
C GLU A 349 -5.32 25.98 -5.13
N GLU A 350 -5.16 25.93 -3.80
CA GLU A 350 -5.43 27.10 -2.93
C GLU A 350 -4.25 28.10 -2.83
N GLU A 351 -3.04 27.76 -3.31
CA GLU A 351 -1.89 28.68 -3.29
C GLU A 351 -1.79 29.62 -4.50
N ILE A 352 -2.69 29.56 -5.49
CA ILE A 352 -2.60 30.41 -6.70
C ILE A 352 -3.43 31.71 -6.62
N CYS A 353 -4.21 31.94 -5.55
CA CYS A 353 -5.10 33.11 -5.48
C CYS A 353 -4.72 34.20 -4.48
N SER A 354 -3.49 34.21 -3.94
CA SER A 354 -2.98 35.32 -3.08
C SER A 354 -1.82 36.11 -3.70
N SER A 355 -1.77 36.20 -5.03
CA SER A 355 -0.86 37.11 -5.73
C SER A 355 -1.67 38.05 -6.61
N THR A 356 -2.17 39.13 -6.02
CA THR A 356 -2.68 40.27 -6.78
C THR A 356 -2.06 41.55 -6.22
N ASP A 357 -1.13 42.09 -7.02
CA ASP A 357 -0.61 43.46 -7.10
C ASP A 357 0.02 44.18 -5.88
N PRO A 358 1.32 44.49 -5.96
CA PRO A 358 1.92 45.63 -5.27
C PRO A 358 2.01 46.83 -6.23
N SER A 359 0.91 47.53 -6.54
CA SER A 359 1.02 48.87 -7.14
C SER A 359 -0.24 49.73 -7.08
N ARG A 360 -0.62 50.19 -5.89
CA ARG A 360 -1.29 51.50 -5.80
C ARG A 360 -1.24 52.04 -4.37
N ASN A 361 -0.39 53.06 -4.15
CA ASN A 361 -0.66 54.25 -3.33
C ASN A 361 0.63 55.06 -3.09
N GLN A 362 1.00 55.90 -4.06
CA GLN A 362 1.32 57.30 -3.75
C GLN A 362 -0.03 58.03 -3.87
N THR A 363 -0.51 58.89 -2.96
CA THR A 363 0.09 60.09 -2.34
C THR A 363 -0.89 60.45 -1.18
N LEU A 364 -0.48 60.79 0.05
CA LEU A 364 -0.20 62.15 0.50
C LEU A 364 0.18 62.10 1.99
N LYS A 365 1.40 62.56 2.31
CA LYS A 365 1.78 62.98 3.66
C LYS A 365 1.16 64.34 3.93
N GLY A 366 0.30 64.42 4.95
CA GLY A 366 -0.13 65.67 5.59
C GLY A 366 0.50 65.77 6.98
N ASN A 367 1.15 66.91 7.22
CA ASN A 367 1.94 67.26 8.40
C ASN A 367 1.12 67.42 9.70
N SER A 368 1.73 67.00 10.80
CA SER A 368 1.82 67.64 12.14
C SER A 368 0.82 68.75 12.55
N ARG A 369 0.14 68.56 13.69
CA ARG A 369 0.33 69.31 14.97
C ARG A 369 -0.89 69.24 15.93
N THR A 370 -0.56 68.97 17.21
CA THR A 370 -1.06 69.56 18.47
C THR A 370 -2.53 69.47 18.92
N SER A 371 -2.67 68.90 20.14
CA SER A 371 -3.46 69.32 21.30
C SER A 371 -4.95 69.66 21.15
N ASN A 372 -5.81 68.95 21.88
CA ASN A 372 -6.48 69.54 23.05
C ASN A 372 -7.18 68.50 23.93
N LEU A 373 -7.06 68.76 25.23
CA LEU A 373 -7.79 68.18 26.35
C LEU A 373 -9.25 68.67 26.38
N ASN A 374 -10.12 67.80 26.92
CA ASN A 374 -11.28 68.05 27.80
C ASN A 374 -12.56 67.32 27.35
N GLY A 375 -13.25 66.75 28.34
CA GLY A 375 -14.67 66.42 28.24
C GLY A 375 -15.09 65.17 29.01
N GLU A 376 -15.32 65.34 30.31
CA GLU A 376 -16.00 64.42 31.23
C GLU A 376 -17.40 63.96 30.81
N ALA A 377 -17.85 62.90 31.49
CA ALA A 377 -19.20 62.60 32.01
C ALA A 377 -19.71 61.22 31.54
N HIS A 378 -19.66 60.19 32.41
CA HIS A 378 -20.74 59.78 33.32
C HIS A 378 -21.98 59.23 32.58
N ASP A 379 -22.20 57.91 32.64
CA ASP A 379 -23.19 57.33 33.56
C ASP A 379 -23.33 55.80 33.41
N HIS A 380 -23.36 55.17 34.60
CA HIS A 380 -23.91 53.86 35.02
C HIS A 380 -23.55 52.54 34.34
#